data_AF-A0A3B0YMR9-F1
#
_entry.id   AF-A0A3B0YMR9-F1
#
_cell.length_a   1.000
_cell.length_b   1.000
_cell.length_c   1.000
_cell.angle_alpha   90.00
_cell.angle_beta   90.00
_cell.angle_gamma   90.00
#
_symmetry.space_group_name_H-M   'P 1'
#
loop_
_entity.id
_entity.type
_entity.pdbx_description
1 polymer ?
#
loop_
_entity_poly.entity_id
_entity_poly.type
_entity_poly.pdbx_seq_one_letter_code
_entity_poly.pdbx_strand_id
1 'polypeptide(L)'
;MKSILSIQQIAIFVIGVSVVTMPAYAVNVQTGQNYTGRVKLVFPNAGVSFVLPAGWKGGVPKGKDVFVLGSNGLSAIGVIGIKKQKASVILQEMRRPIPFLAKTQLMLVGSVKRKGNTLFGLYRVQGSQDPMGAYVISVFANNGNVVAFLVAARLAKVNRMSKDLQSMIASLTLPQTKKSRPSNVTDQGNNASNSQLGRMLSGLKLTYMKTGSTTRTKINIVLCKNGSFYKTENYGGVSGGGTIAGRNANRGRWTMAGTQGFVLHYNNGKVINKRVTFQGGKLYLNGVLYFKNGSAGC
;
A
#
# COMPACT_ATOMS: atom_id res chain seq x y z
N MET A 1 -32.52 64.60 -48.35
CA MET A 1 -32.28 64.65 -46.89
C MET A 1 -31.54 63.38 -46.50
N LYS A 2 -30.35 63.52 -45.90
CA LYS A 2 -29.49 62.42 -45.43
C LYS A 2 -30.03 61.88 -44.10
N SER A 3 -30.09 60.57 -43.93
CA SER A 3 -30.28 59.96 -42.60
C SER A 3 -29.26 58.84 -42.43
N ILE A 4 -28.36 59.02 -41.47
CA ILE A 4 -27.24 58.16 -41.13
C ILE A 4 -27.70 57.32 -39.93
N LEU A 5 -27.81 56.00 -40.10
CA LEU A 5 -28.05 55.07 -38.99
C LEU A 5 -26.71 54.54 -38.50
N SER A 6 -26.40 54.93 -37.25
CA SER A 6 -25.20 54.58 -36.49
C SER A 6 -25.27 53.13 -35.99
N ILE A 7 -24.28 52.31 -36.34
CA ILE A 7 -24.12 50.94 -35.86
C ILE A 7 -23.29 50.98 -34.57
N GLN A 8 -23.93 50.75 -33.41
CA GLN A 8 -23.22 50.53 -32.15
C GLN A 8 -22.53 49.17 -32.16
N GLN A 9 -21.19 49.17 -32.05
CA GLN A 9 -20.38 47.97 -31.88
C GLN A 9 -20.53 47.43 -30.44
N ILE A 10 -21.05 46.20 -30.31
CA ILE A 10 -21.05 45.44 -29.06
C ILE A 10 -19.67 44.81 -28.89
N ALA A 11 -18.88 45.34 -27.96
CA ALA A 11 -17.60 44.74 -27.55
C ALA A 11 -17.86 43.55 -26.61
N ILE A 12 -17.69 42.32 -27.11
CA ILE A 12 -17.72 41.11 -26.30
C ILE A 12 -16.35 40.95 -25.60
N PHE A 13 -16.31 41.23 -24.29
CA PHE A 13 -15.14 40.99 -23.46
C PHE A 13 -15.07 39.51 -23.08
N VAL A 14 -14.24 38.73 -23.77
CA VAL A 14 -13.95 37.34 -23.41
C VAL A 14 -12.97 37.35 -22.23
N ILE A 15 -13.50 37.22 -21.00
CA ILE A 15 -12.67 36.99 -19.81
C ILE A 15 -12.12 35.56 -19.89
N GLY A 16 -10.88 35.43 -20.34
CA GLY A 16 -10.14 34.17 -20.31
C GLY A 16 -9.91 33.72 -18.88
N VAL A 17 -10.75 32.80 -18.38
CA VAL A 17 -10.53 32.14 -17.09
C VAL A 17 -9.36 31.17 -17.25
N SER A 18 -8.16 31.63 -16.92
CA SER A 18 -6.97 30.78 -16.81
C SER A 18 -7.17 29.79 -15.65
N VAL A 19 -7.48 28.54 -15.97
CA VAL A 19 -7.59 27.46 -14.99
C VAL A 19 -6.20 27.10 -14.49
N VAL A 20 -5.80 27.68 -13.35
CA VAL A 20 -4.55 27.31 -12.67
C VAL A 20 -4.70 25.90 -12.10
N THR A 21 -4.14 24.90 -12.77
CA THR A 21 -4.08 23.53 -12.26
C THR A 21 -3.02 23.45 -11.17
N MET A 22 -3.42 23.42 -9.89
CA MET A 22 -2.48 23.17 -8.80
C MET A 22 -1.91 21.75 -8.94
N PRO A 23 -0.58 21.57 -8.84
CA PRO A 23 0.03 20.25 -8.89
C PRO A 23 -0.50 19.40 -7.74
N ALA A 24 -0.89 18.16 -8.04
CA ALA A 24 -1.28 17.20 -7.01
C ALA A 24 -0.06 16.86 -6.14
N TYR A 25 0.05 17.53 -4.99
CA TYR A 25 1.12 17.26 -4.03
C TYR A 25 1.08 15.79 -3.62
N ALA A 26 2.25 15.14 -3.68
CA ALA A 26 2.42 13.78 -3.19
C ALA A 26 2.64 13.82 -1.67
N VAL A 27 1.80 13.11 -0.92
CA VAL A 27 1.83 13.09 0.54
C VAL A 27 2.01 11.65 1.02
N ASN A 28 2.99 11.42 1.89
CA ASN A 28 3.17 10.14 2.55
C ASN A 28 2.02 9.90 3.53
N VAL A 29 1.38 8.73 3.42
CA VAL A 29 0.27 8.36 4.30
C VAL A 29 0.79 8.09 5.72
N GLN A 30 0.16 8.73 6.70
CA GLN A 30 0.41 8.63 8.12
C GLN A 30 -0.82 8.09 8.85
N THR A 31 -0.58 7.26 9.86
CA THR A 31 -1.64 6.72 10.71
C THR A 31 -2.28 7.83 11.54
N GLY A 32 -3.61 7.86 11.59
CA GLY A 32 -4.38 8.85 12.34
C GLY A 32 -4.61 10.17 11.59
N GLN A 33 -4.00 10.36 10.42
CA GLN A 33 -4.24 11.52 9.57
C GLN A 33 -5.37 11.24 8.58
N ASN A 34 -6.23 12.25 8.38
CA ASN A 34 -7.25 12.25 7.35
C ASN A 34 -6.81 13.09 6.16
N TYR A 35 -7.07 12.58 4.97
CA TYR A 35 -6.77 13.17 3.67
C TYR A 35 -8.08 13.46 2.94
N THR A 36 -8.13 14.58 2.22
CA THR A 36 -9.30 14.98 1.46
C THR A 36 -8.89 15.54 0.09
N GLY A 37 -9.79 15.45 -0.89
CA GLY A 37 -9.58 16.05 -2.20
C GLY A 37 -8.59 15.29 -3.11
N ARG A 38 -8.18 15.95 -4.20
CA ARG A 38 -7.28 15.39 -5.23
C ARG A 38 -5.82 15.37 -4.78
N VAL A 39 -5.48 14.46 -3.88
CA VAL A 39 -4.13 14.30 -3.34
C VAL A 39 -3.51 12.96 -3.77
N LYS A 40 -2.23 12.98 -4.12
CA LYS A 40 -1.48 11.73 -4.40
C LYS A 40 -0.99 11.15 -3.08
N LEU A 41 -1.56 10.03 -2.68
CA LEU A 41 -1.22 9.32 -1.46
C LEU A 41 -0.11 8.31 -1.74
N VAL A 42 0.96 8.37 -0.96
CA VAL A 42 2.14 7.50 -1.08
C VAL A 42 2.22 6.57 0.13
N PHE A 43 2.32 5.27 -0.13
CA PHE A 43 2.54 4.21 0.85
C PHE A 43 4.00 3.72 0.72
N PRO A 44 4.97 4.41 1.34
CA PRO A 44 6.39 4.19 1.08
C PRO A 44 6.81 2.74 1.39
N ASN A 45 6.25 2.13 2.44
CA ASN A 45 6.54 0.75 2.83
C ASN A 45 6.08 -0.29 1.80
N ALA A 46 5.08 0.03 0.98
CA ALA A 46 4.57 -0.83 -0.07
C ALA A 46 5.13 -0.47 -1.46
N GLY A 47 5.72 0.72 -1.61
CA GLY A 47 6.08 1.29 -2.91
C GLY A 47 4.86 1.53 -3.79
N VAL A 48 3.69 1.78 -3.18
CA VAL A 48 2.41 1.99 -3.86
C VAL A 48 2.01 3.46 -3.71
N SER A 49 1.45 4.06 -4.74
CA SER A 49 0.77 5.35 -4.61
C SER A 49 -0.46 5.43 -5.51
N PHE A 50 -1.47 6.20 -5.11
CA PHE A 50 -2.64 6.50 -5.94
C PHE A 50 -3.17 7.91 -5.63
N VAL A 51 -3.99 8.45 -6.51
CA VAL A 51 -4.66 9.74 -6.33
C VAL A 51 -6.04 9.50 -5.73
N LEU A 52 -6.32 10.16 -4.61
CA LEU A 52 -7.66 10.19 -4.02
C LEU A 52 -8.55 11.09 -4.90
N PRO A 53 -9.75 10.67 -5.34
CA PRO A 53 -10.59 11.51 -6.20
C PRO A 53 -11.22 12.67 -5.43
N ALA A 54 -11.69 13.68 -6.16
CA ALA A 54 -12.42 14.79 -5.56
C ALA A 54 -13.70 14.30 -4.86
N GLY A 55 -14.03 14.89 -3.71
CA GLY A 55 -15.20 14.49 -2.92
C GLY A 55 -15.02 13.20 -2.10
N TRP A 56 -13.82 12.61 -2.11
CA TRP A 56 -13.43 11.54 -1.21
C TRP A 56 -12.58 12.06 -0.06
N LYS A 57 -12.72 11.37 1.06
CA LYS A 57 -11.88 11.51 2.25
C LYS A 57 -11.43 10.13 2.73
N GLY A 58 -10.28 10.06 3.39
CA GLY A 58 -9.83 8.80 3.95
C GLY A 58 -8.57 8.93 4.78
N GLY A 59 -8.18 7.84 5.42
CA GLY A 59 -7.02 7.80 6.30
C GLY A 59 -6.75 6.37 6.76
N VAL A 60 -5.64 6.18 7.47
CA VAL A 60 -5.35 4.92 8.15
C VAL A 60 -5.69 5.08 9.63
N PRO A 61 -6.79 4.48 10.14
CA PRO A 61 -7.13 4.62 11.55
C PRO A 61 -6.03 4.04 12.46
N LYS A 62 -5.92 4.57 13.69
CA LYS A 62 -4.98 4.03 14.69
C LYS A 62 -5.22 2.54 14.90
N GLY A 63 -4.14 1.75 14.90
CA GLY A 63 -4.20 0.29 15.08
C GLY A 63 -4.73 -0.51 13.88
N LYS A 64 -4.85 0.11 12.69
CA LYS A 64 -5.26 -0.56 11.45
C LYS A 64 -4.13 -0.54 10.40
N ASP A 65 -4.31 -1.38 9.39
CA ASP A 65 -3.36 -1.61 8.28
C ASP A 65 -4.00 -1.36 6.91
N VAL A 66 -5.22 -0.86 6.94
CA VAL A 66 -6.03 -0.54 5.76
C VAL A 66 -6.28 0.95 5.73
N PHE A 67 -6.29 1.50 4.53
CA PHE A 67 -6.74 2.86 4.30
C PHE A 67 -8.26 2.83 4.18
N VAL A 68 -8.96 3.46 5.12
CA VAL A 68 -10.41 3.59 5.09
C VAL A 68 -10.74 4.86 4.32
N LEU A 69 -11.70 4.79 3.42
CA LEU A 69 -12.14 5.92 2.61
C LEU A 69 -13.67 6.01 2.58
N GLY A 70 -14.17 7.22 2.36
CA GLY A 70 -15.58 7.46 2.15
C GLY A 70 -15.84 8.69 1.30
N SER A 71 -17.04 8.76 0.75
CA SER A 71 -17.53 9.90 0.00
C SER A 71 -18.93 10.27 0.48
N ASN A 72 -19.07 11.48 1.03
CA ASN A 72 -20.37 11.97 1.50
C ASN A 72 -21.36 12.10 0.35
N GLY A 73 -20.92 12.64 -0.80
CA GLY A 73 -21.78 12.85 -1.98
C GLY A 73 -22.27 11.56 -2.66
N LEU A 74 -21.59 10.44 -2.42
CA LEU A 74 -22.00 9.12 -2.91
C LEU A 74 -22.62 8.23 -1.82
N SER A 75 -22.58 8.67 -0.56
CA SER A 75 -22.82 7.82 0.61
C SER A 75 -22.04 6.51 0.52
N ALA A 76 -20.76 6.61 0.14
CA ALA A 76 -19.89 5.47 -0.11
C ALA A 76 -18.87 5.29 1.02
N ILE A 77 -18.53 4.04 1.31
CA ILE A 77 -17.49 3.66 2.25
C ILE A 77 -16.68 2.52 1.67
N GLY A 78 -15.38 2.52 1.92
CA GLY A 78 -14.50 1.47 1.45
C GLY A 78 -13.24 1.31 2.28
N VAL A 79 -12.49 0.29 1.89
CA VAL A 79 -11.17 -0.02 2.43
C VAL A 79 -10.22 -0.32 1.28
N ILE A 80 -8.98 0.12 1.43
CA ILE A 80 -7.86 -0.23 0.56
C ILE A 80 -6.83 -0.97 1.41
N GLY A 81 -6.55 -2.21 1.04
CA GLY A 81 -5.57 -3.06 1.69
C GLY A 81 -4.42 -3.40 0.76
N ILE A 82 -3.21 -3.46 1.31
CA ILE A 82 -2.02 -3.92 0.60
C ILE A 82 -1.47 -5.14 1.33
N LYS A 83 -1.44 -6.29 0.66
CA LYS A 83 -0.90 -7.54 1.21
C LYS A 83 -0.08 -8.29 0.17
N LYS A 84 0.72 -9.27 0.59
CA LYS A 84 1.31 -10.23 -0.35
C LYS A 84 0.42 -11.44 -0.46
N GLN A 85 0.01 -11.79 -1.66
CA GLN A 85 -0.82 -12.96 -1.88
C GLN A 85 -0.74 -13.41 -3.34
N LYS A 86 -0.86 -14.73 -3.57
CA LYS A 86 -0.95 -15.27 -4.93
C LYS A 86 -2.31 -14.92 -5.56
N ALA A 87 -2.31 -14.66 -6.87
CA ALA A 87 -3.53 -14.33 -7.60
C ALA A 87 -4.62 -15.41 -7.51
N SER A 88 -4.23 -16.68 -7.50
CA SER A 88 -5.18 -17.79 -7.33
C SER A 88 -5.90 -17.76 -5.98
N VAL A 89 -5.20 -17.40 -4.90
CA VAL A 89 -5.80 -17.29 -3.57
C VAL A 89 -6.74 -16.10 -3.49
N ILE A 90 -6.36 -14.94 -4.03
CA ILE A 90 -7.26 -13.78 -4.11
C ILE A 90 -8.51 -14.09 -4.94
N LEU A 91 -8.37 -14.79 -6.06
CA LEU A 91 -9.51 -15.20 -6.88
C LEU A 91 -10.48 -16.11 -6.09
N GLN A 92 -9.94 -17.05 -5.32
CA GLN A 92 -10.77 -17.89 -4.44
C GLN A 92 -11.42 -17.09 -3.31
N GLU A 93 -10.70 -16.16 -2.67
CA GLU A 93 -11.25 -15.25 -1.66
C GLU A 93 -12.42 -14.42 -2.24
N MET A 94 -12.25 -13.85 -3.45
CA MET A 94 -13.27 -13.05 -4.12
C MET A 94 -14.53 -13.84 -4.50
N ARG A 95 -14.45 -15.16 -4.64
CA ARG A 95 -15.61 -16.02 -4.95
C ARG A 95 -16.45 -16.38 -3.73
N ARG A 96 -15.93 -16.15 -2.52
CA ARG A 96 -16.62 -16.43 -1.26
C ARG A 96 -17.31 -15.16 -0.74
N PRO A 97 -18.30 -15.29 0.15
CA PRO A 97 -18.78 -14.16 0.93
C PRO A 97 -17.62 -13.44 1.62
N ILE A 98 -17.50 -12.13 1.44
CA ILE A 98 -16.43 -11.32 2.05
C ILE A 98 -17.04 -10.56 3.23
N PRO A 99 -16.59 -10.81 4.48
CA PRO A 99 -17.00 -10.00 5.61
C PRO A 99 -16.71 -8.52 5.35
N PHE A 100 -17.70 -7.67 5.60
CA PHE A 100 -17.57 -6.23 5.42
C PHE A 100 -17.72 -5.52 6.77
N LEU A 101 -18.46 -4.41 6.83
CA LEU A 101 -18.63 -3.62 8.04
C LEU A 101 -19.69 -4.24 8.95
N ALA A 102 -19.40 -4.28 10.25
CA ALA A 102 -20.29 -4.84 11.28
C ALA A 102 -20.76 -6.28 10.93
N LYS A 103 -22.08 -6.50 10.85
CA LYS A 103 -22.69 -7.81 10.53
C LYS A 103 -23.03 -7.97 9.04
N THR A 104 -22.40 -7.19 8.17
CA THR A 104 -22.66 -7.24 6.73
C THR A 104 -21.61 -8.06 5.98
N GLN A 105 -22.00 -8.58 4.82
CA GLN A 105 -21.12 -9.34 3.93
C GLN A 105 -21.34 -8.95 2.48
N LEU A 106 -20.26 -9.01 1.68
CA LEU A 106 -20.34 -8.84 0.24
C LEU A 106 -20.61 -10.18 -0.42
N MET A 107 -21.69 -10.26 -1.17
CA MET A 107 -22.06 -11.44 -1.96
C MET A 107 -21.81 -11.15 -3.44
N LEU A 108 -21.02 -11.99 -4.10
CA LEU A 108 -20.67 -11.80 -5.51
C LEU A 108 -21.93 -11.83 -6.39
N VAL A 109 -22.01 -10.90 -7.34
CA VAL A 109 -23.04 -10.84 -8.37
C VAL A 109 -22.39 -11.23 -9.69
N GLY A 110 -22.74 -12.41 -10.21
CA GLY A 110 -22.12 -12.99 -11.40
C GLY A 110 -20.76 -13.62 -11.09
N SER A 111 -19.74 -13.31 -11.89
CA SER A 111 -18.40 -13.89 -11.80
C SER A 111 -17.31 -12.85 -11.60
N VAL A 112 -16.22 -13.22 -10.93
CA VAL A 112 -14.99 -12.42 -10.91
C VAL A 112 -14.39 -12.39 -12.31
N LYS A 113 -14.12 -11.20 -12.82
CA LYS A 113 -13.51 -10.96 -14.13
C LYS A 113 -12.03 -10.63 -13.96
N ARG A 114 -11.23 -10.94 -14.99
CA ARG A 114 -9.80 -10.64 -15.05
C ARG A 114 -9.47 -9.78 -16.27
N LYS A 115 -8.64 -8.76 -16.09
CA LYS A 115 -8.03 -7.96 -17.16
C LYS A 115 -6.57 -7.72 -16.81
N GLY A 116 -5.64 -8.37 -17.53
CA GLY A 116 -4.21 -8.32 -17.24
C GLY A 116 -3.87 -8.75 -15.80
N ASN A 117 -3.27 -7.84 -15.05
CA ASN A 117 -2.91 -7.99 -13.63
C ASN A 117 -4.02 -7.52 -12.67
N THR A 118 -5.26 -7.39 -13.13
CA THR A 118 -6.38 -6.91 -12.32
C THR A 118 -7.50 -7.94 -12.27
N LEU A 119 -8.02 -8.20 -11.08
CA LEU A 119 -9.28 -8.91 -10.84
C LEU A 119 -10.34 -7.92 -10.38
N PHE A 120 -11.57 -8.06 -10.87
CA PHE A 120 -12.68 -7.21 -10.46
C PHE A 120 -13.98 -8.01 -10.34
N GLY A 121 -14.82 -7.64 -9.38
CA GLY A 121 -16.13 -8.25 -9.15
C GLY A 121 -17.14 -7.22 -8.65
N LEU A 122 -18.39 -7.41 -9.07
CA LEU A 122 -19.54 -6.68 -8.55
C LEU A 122 -20.17 -7.49 -7.43
N TYR A 123 -20.60 -6.82 -6.36
CA TYR A 123 -21.16 -7.46 -5.18
C TYR A 123 -22.43 -6.74 -4.74
N ARG A 124 -23.32 -7.46 -4.05
CA ARG A 124 -24.39 -6.90 -3.22
C ARG A 124 -23.97 -6.94 -1.76
N VAL A 125 -24.36 -5.95 -0.97
CA VAL A 125 -24.14 -5.97 0.49
C VAL A 125 -25.34 -6.64 1.15
N GLN A 126 -25.13 -7.81 1.75
CA GLN A 126 -26.16 -8.51 2.52
C GLN A 126 -26.08 -8.10 3.99
N GLY A 127 -27.25 -7.93 4.62
CA GLY A 127 -27.38 -7.48 6.02
C GLY A 127 -27.43 -5.97 6.20
N SER A 128 -27.43 -5.19 5.10
CA SER A 128 -27.68 -3.75 5.12
C SER A 128 -29.19 -3.47 5.12
N GLN A 129 -29.62 -2.42 5.82
CA GLN A 129 -31.01 -1.94 5.77
C GLN A 129 -31.36 -1.35 4.40
N ASP A 130 -30.44 -0.57 3.83
CA ASP A 130 -30.57 0.00 2.48
C ASP A 130 -29.97 -0.96 1.42
N PRO A 131 -30.57 -1.07 0.22
CA PRO A 131 -29.96 -1.75 -0.91
C PRO A 131 -28.63 -1.10 -1.29
N MET A 132 -27.54 -1.84 -1.09
CA MET A 132 -26.19 -1.40 -1.41
C MET A 132 -25.52 -2.36 -2.38
N GLY A 133 -24.75 -1.79 -3.31
CA GLY A 133 -23.84 -2.53 -4.16
C GLY A 133 -22.39 -2.19 -3.79
N ALA A 134 -21.49 -3.13 -4.06
CA ALA A 134 -20.08 -2.96 -3.83
C ALA A 134 -19.26 -3.40 -5.04
N TYR A 135 -18.07 -2.83 -5.16
CA TYR A 135 -17.12 -3.16 -6.20
C TYR A 135 -15.80 -3.53 -5.55
N VAL A 136 -15.28 -4.71 -5.90
CA VAL A 136 -14.00 -5.21 -5.40
C VAL A 136 -13.02 -5.28 -6.55
N ILE A 137 -11.86 -4.65 -6.39
CA ILE A 137 -10.79 -4.67 -7.39
C ILE A 137 -9.48 -5.04 -6.72
N SER A 138 -8.77 -6.01 -7.28
CA SER A 138 -7.44 -6.42 -6.82
C SER A 138 -6.43 -6.25 -7.94
N VAL A 139 -5.42 -5.39 -7.74
CA VAL A 139 -4.35 -5.15 -8.70
C VAL A 139 -3.06 -5.77 -8.21
N PHE A 140 -2.46 -6.65 -9.02
CA PHE A 140 -1.24 -7.38 -8.69
C PHE A 140 0.01 -6.64 -9.15
N ALA A 141 0.94 -6.42 -8.24
CA ALA A 141 2.27 -5.90 -8.53
C ALA A 141 3.26 -7.04 -8.80
N ASN A 142 4.31 -6.74 -9.56
CA ASN A 142 5.35 -7.72 -9.95
C ASN A 142 6.13 -8.29 -8.77
N ASN A 143 6.12 -7.62 -7.62
CA ASN A 143 6.79 -8.06 -6.40
C ASN A 143 5.94 -8.99 -5.52
N GLY A 144 4.78 -9.44 -6.02
CA GLY A 144 3.83 -10.30 -5.31
C GLY A 144 2.89 -9.57 -4.34
N ASN A 145 2.97 -8.23 -4.26
CA ASN A 145 1.96 -7.45 -3.55
C ASN A 145 0.65 -7.41 -4.37
N VAL A 146 -0.47 -7.35 -3.68
CA VAL A 146 -1.79 -7.03 -4.21
C VAL A 146 -2.34 -5.80 -3.50
N VAL A 147 -2.86 -4.85 -4.29
CA VAL A 147 -3.61 -3.71 -3.79
C VAL A 147 -5.09 -4.02 -4.01
N ALA A 148 -5.82 -4.26 -2.93
CA ALA A 148 -7.24 -4.58 -2.94
C ALA A 148 -8.05 -3.35 -2.54
N PHE A 149 -9.00 -2.97 -3.40
CA PHE A 149 -10.00 -1.94 -3.17
C PHE A 149 -11.34 -2.63 -2.94
N LEU A 150 -12.01 -2.31 -1.85
CA LEU A 150 -13.34 -2.80 -1.49
C LEU A 150 -14.20 -1.58 -1.20
N VAL A 151 -15.14 -1.23 -2.07
CA VAL A 151 -15.94 0.00 -1.91
C VAL A 151 -17.41 -0.31 -2.11
N ALA A 152 -18.24 0.14 -1.18
CA ALA A 152 -19.69 -0.02 -1.21
C ALA A 152 -20.39 1.35 -1.21
N ALA A 153 -21.53 1.42 -1.90
CA ALA A 153 -22.41 2.58 -1.92
C ALA A 153 -23.87 2.13 -2.08
N ARG A 154 -24.82 3.06 -1.91
CA ARG A 154 -26.22 2.81 -2.28
C ARG A 154 -26.32 2.38 -3.74
N LEU A 155 -27.22 1.44 -4.04
CA LEU A 155 -27.31 0.79 -5.36
C LEU A 155 -27.38 1.79 -6.53
N ALA A 156 -28.18 2.86 -6.38
CA ALA A 156 -28.32 3.93 -7.37
C ALA A 156 -27.02 4.72 -7.68
N LYS A 157 -25.99 4.62 -6.82
CA LYS A 157 -24.72 5.35 -6.97
C LYS A 157 -23.56 4.43 -7.35
N VAL A 158 -23.76 3.12 -7.46
CA VAL A 158 -22.71 2.12 -7.76
C VAL A 158 -21.98 2.44 -9.06
N ASN A 159 -22.69 2.83 -10.11
CA ASN A 159 -22.07 3.18 -11.40
C ASN A 159 -21.12 4.37 -11.27
N ARG A 160 -21.53 5.44 -10.56
CA ARG A 160 -20.68 6.61 -10.31
C ARG A 160 -19.48 6.25 -9.44
N MET A 161 -19.70 5.51 -8.34
CA MET A 161 -18.63 5.00 -7.47
C MET A 161 -17.61 4.16 -8.25
N SER A 162 -18.07 3.31 -9.17
CA SER A 162 -17.18 2.46 -9.98
C SER A 162 -16.26 3.28 -10.90
N LYS A 163 -16.75 4.41 -11.45
CA LYS A 163 -15.95 5.33 -12.26
C LYS A 163 -14.87 6.01 -11.42
N ASP A 164 -15.22 6.48 -10.22
CA ASP A 164 -14.25 7.07 -9.28
C ASP A 164 -13.16 6.05 -8.91
N LEU A 165 -13.54 4.80 -8.68
CA LEU A 165 -12.61 3.74 -8.34
C LEU A 165 -11.69 3.38 -9.52
N GLN A 166 -12.21 3.35 -10.74
CA GLN A 166 -11.41 3.18 -11.95
C GLN A 166 -10.40 4.32 -12.10
N SER A 167 -10.77 5.57 -11.78
CA SER A 167 -9.83 6.69 -11.76
C SER A 167 -8.72 6.50 -10.72
N MET A 168 -9.03 5.99 -9.53
CA MET A 168 -8.00 5.65 -8.53
C MET A 168 -7.02 4.61 -9.09
N ILE A 169 -7.53 3.56 -9.76
CA ILE A 169 -6.70 2.50 -10.34
C ILE A 169 -5.87 3.02 -11.51
N ALA A 170 -6.42 3.87 -12.35
CA ALA A 170 -5.67 4.49 -13.44
C ALA A 170 -4.48 5.33 -12.90
N SER A 171 -4.63 5.92 -11.71
CA SER A 171 -3.56 6.65 -11.02
C SER A 171 -2.63 5.77 -10.17
N LEU A 172 -2.91 4.47 -10.05
CA LEU A 172 -2.18 3.56 -9.20
C LEU A 172 -0.78 3.31 -9.76
N THR A 173 0.22 3.80 -9.05
CA THR A 173 1.63 3.44 -9.27
C THR A 173 1.96 2.24 -8.39
N LEU A 174 2.40 1.16 -9.01
CA LEU A 174 2.87 -0.05 -8.34
C LEU A 174 4.39 -0.04 -8.23
N PRO A 175 4.96 -0.75 -7.25
CA PRO A 175 6.40 -0.90 -7.16
C PRO A 175 6.88 -1.63 -8.42
N GLN A 176 7.68 -0.94 -9.23
CA GLN A 176 8.38 -1.60 -10.30
C GLN A 176 9.41 -2.52 -9.66
N THR A 177 9.38 -3.81 -10.04
CA THR A 177 10.56 -4.65 -9.94
C THR A 177 11.60 -3.95 -10.80
N LYS A 178 12.45 -3.12 -10.18
CA LYS A 178 13.72 -2.75 -10.80
C LYS A 178 14.33 -4.11 -11.12
N LYS A 179 14.38 -4.47 -12.42
CA LYS A 179 15.27 -5.56 -12.86
C LYS A 179 16.57 -5.18 -12.20
N SER A 180 17.02 -6.01 -11.26
CA SER A 180 18.30 -5.80 -10.61
C SER A 180 19.28 -5.72 -11.77
N ARG A 181 19.65 -4.51 -12.21
CA ARG A 181 20.82 -4.35 -13.04
C ARG A 181 21.88 -5.04 -12.20
N PRO A 182 22.58 -6.08 -12.71
CA PRO A 182 23.62 -6.73 -11.95
C PRO A 182 24.50 -5.60 -11.48
N SER A 183 24.38 -5.30 -10.20
CA SER A 183 25.16 -4.27 -9.59
C SER A 183 26.51 -4.95 -9.61
N ASN A 184 27.39 -4.51 -10.51
CA ASN A 184 28.82 -4.59 -10.31
C ASN A 184 29.15 -3.71 -9.09
N VAL A 185 28.52 -4.01 -7.95
CA VAL A 185 29.11 -3.77 -6.65
C VAL A 185 30.23 -4.78 -6.67
N THR A 186 31.40 -4.29 -7.08
CA THR A 186 32.66 -4.88 -6.69
C THR A 186 32.48 -5.33 -5.25
N ASP A 187 32.54 -6.65 -5.02
CA ASP A 187 32.64 -7.30 -3.72
C ASP A 187 33.98 -6.89 -3.07
N GLN A 188 34.22 -5.59 -2.93
CA GLN A 188 35.33 -5.04 -2.20
C GLN A 188 34.92 -5.06 -0.73
N GLY A 189 34.94 -6.26 -0.16
CA GLY A 189 35.43 -6.55 1.20
C GLY A 189 34.85 -5.79 2.39
N ASN A 190 33.78 -5.01 2.25
CA ASN A 190 33.15 -4.33 3.37
C ASN A 190 32.25 -5.32 4.11
N ASN A 191 32.92 -6.21 4.83
CA ASN A 191 32.33 -7.03 5.88
C ASN A 191 31.34 -6.17 6.65
N ALA A 192 30.14 -6.69 6.87
CA ALA A 192 29.09 -6.02 7.63
C ALA A 192 29.56 -5.61 9.05
N SER A 193 30.71 -6.10 9.49
CA SER A 193 31.41 -5.82 10.74
C SER A 193 32.29 -4.55 10.75
N ASN A 194 32.61 -3.94 9.61
CA ASN A 194 33.65 -2.89 9.58
C ASN A 194 33.13 -1.48 9.88
N SER A 195 31.86 -1.18 9.60
CA SER A 195 31.26 0.11 9.96
C SER A 195 30.71 0.09 11.40
N GLN A 196 30.67 1.25 12.06
CA GLN A 196 30.09 1.38 13.40
C GLN A 196 28.64 0.88 13.44
N LEU A 197 27.82 1.28 12.46
CA LEU A 197 26.44 0.81 12.34
C LEU A 197 26.40 -0.71 12.12
N GLY A 198 27.30 -1.24 11.30
CA GLY A 198 27.46 -2.67 11.08
C GLY A 198 27.73 -3.44 12.37
N ARG A 199 28.70 -2.99 13.17
CA ARG A 199 28.99 -3.56 14.51
C ARG A 199 27.79 -3.50 15.44
N MET A 200 27.02 -2.41 15.41
CA MET A 200 25.83 -2.25 16.24
C MET A 200 24.67 -3.18 15.85
N LEU A 201 24.59 -3.60 14.58
CA LEU A 201 23.50 -4.44 14.07
C LEU A 201 23.87 -5.92 14.01
N SER A 202 25.17 -6.21 13.90
CA SER A 202 25.73 -7.54 13.78
C SER A 202 25.47 -8.39 15.04
N GLY A 203 24.92 -9.58 14.84
CA GLY A 203 24.48 -10.51 15.88
C GLY A 203 23.11 -10.20 16.50
N LEU A 204 22.38 -9.21 15.99
CA LEU A 204 21.08 -8.83 16.56
C LEU A 204 19.89 -9.54 15.92
N LYS A 205 18.86 -9.80 16.75
CA LYS A 205 17.51 -10.13 16.30
C LYS A 205 16.63 -8.88 16.35
N LEU A 206 16.35 -8.31 15.18
CA LEU A 206 15.43 -7.20 15.02
C LEU A 206 13.99 -7.72 14.96
N THR A 207 13.16 -7.32 15.90
CA THR A 207 11.78 -7.80 16.01
C THR A 207 10.81 -6.65 15.80
N TYR A 208 9.95 -6.77 14.80
CA TYR A 208 8.80 -5.91 14.62
C TYR A 208 7.56 -6.64 15.10
N MET A 209 6.76 -5.97 15.93
CA MET A 209 5.47 -6.46 16.38
C MET A 209 4.44 -5.39 16.11
N LYS A 210 3.31 -5.80 15.52
CA LYS A 210 2.14 -4.95 15.37
C LYS A 210 0.91 -5.76 15.74
N THR A 211 0.18 -5.26 16.72
CA THR A 211 -1.13 -5.78 17.12
C THR A 211 -2.18 -4.81 16.59
N GLY A 212 -2.93 -5.25 15.58
CA GLY A 212 -4.17 -4.62 15.17
C GLY A 212 -5.37 -5.26 15.86
N SER A 213 -6.56 -4.70 15.65
CA SER A 213 -7.80 -5.21 16.28
C SER A 213 -8.14 -6.66 15.93
N THR A 214 -7.69 -7.15 14.78
CA THR A 214 -8.03 -8.49 14.25
C THR A 214 -6.81 -9.28 13.78
N THR A 215 -5.62 -8.67 13.81
CA THR A 215 -4.39 -9.27 13.30
C THR A 215 -3.21 -8.98 14.22
N ARG A 216 -2.28 -9.93 14.29
CA ARG A 216 -1.01 -9.82 15.00
C ARG A 216 0.09 -10.14 14.01
N THR A 217 0.92 -9.18 13.68
CA THR A 217 2.09 -9.39 12.83
C THR A 217 3.33 -9.39 13.69
N LYS A 218 4.14 -10.45 13.60
CA LYS A 218 5.47 -10.51 14.16
C LYS A 218 6.47 -10.83 13.06
N ILE A 219 7.44 -9.93 12.84
CA ILE A 219 8.53 -10.13 11.90
C ILE A 219 9.82 -10.16 12.70
N ASN A 220 10.62 -11.21 12.55
CA ASN A 220 11.98 -11.25 13.08
C ASN A 220 12.97 -11.20 11.92
N ILE A 221 14.01 -10.37 12.04
CA ILE A 221 15.16 -10.33 11.14
C ILE A 221 16.39 -10.56 12.01
N VAL A 222 17.06 -11.68 11.82
CA VAL A 222 18.32 -12.00 12.48
C VAL A 222 19.45 -11.62 11.55
N LEU A 223 20.35 -10.74 11.99
CA LEU A 223 21.54 -10.30 11.25
C LEU A 223 22.77 -10.94 11.89
N CYS A 224 23.26 -12.05 11.33
CA CYS A 224 24.38 -12.79 11.91
C CYS A 224 25.73 -12.09 11.67
N LYS A 225 26.70 -12.35 12.56
CA LYS A 225 28.05 -11.77 12.49
C LYS A 225 28.83 -12.18 11.25
N ASN A 226 28.54 -13.36 10.70
CA ASN A 226 29.14 -13.85 9.45
C ASN A 226 28.53 -13.21 8.17
N GLY A 227 27.67 -12.20 8.32
CA GLY A 227 27.01 -11.53 7.20
C GLY A 227 25.83 -12.32 6.61
N SER A 228 25.41 -13.44 7.21
CA SER A 228 24.16 -14.10 6.85
C SER A 228 22.96 -13.49 7.58
N PHE A 229 21.75 -13.62 7.03
CA PHE A 229 20.53 -13.21 7.72
C PHE A 229 19.42 -14.26 7.58
N TYR A 230 18.52 -14.25 8.56
CA TYR A 230 17.30 -15.04 8.55
C TYR A 230 16.11 -14.15 8.85
N LYS A 231 14.99 -14.39 8.16
CA LYS A 231 13.76 -13.66 8.39
C LYS A 231 12.60 -14.62 8.65
N THR A 232 11.82 -14.35 9.69
CA THR A 232 10.57 -15.07 9.97
C THR A 232 9.41 -14.09 10.04
N GLU A 233 8.27 -14.48 9.48
CA GLU A 233 7.04 -13.70 9.49
C GLU A 233 5.90 -14.57 10.03
N ASN A 234 5.32 -14.14 11.14
CA ASN A 234 4.17 -14.77 11.76
C ASN A 234 2.99 -13.80 11.66
N TYR A 235 1.92 -14.25 11.02
CA TYR A 235 0.66 -13.50 10.91
C TYR A 235 -0.40 -14.27 11.70
N GLY A 236 -0.85 -13.73 12.83
CA GLY A 236 -2.01 -14.20 13.57
C GLY A 236 -3.23 -13.36 13.23
N GLY A 237 -4.43 -13.94 13.27
CA GLY A 237 -5.69 -13.23 13.11
C GLY A 237 -6.91 -14.15 13.25
N VAL A 238 -8.11 -13.55 13.31
CA VAL A 238 -9.39 -14.25 13.56
C VAL A 238 -9.71 -15.32 12.50
N SER A 239 -9.09 -15.26 11.33
CA SER A 239 -9.30 -16.19 10.20
C SER A 239 -8.30 -17.35 10.13
N GLY A 240 -7.59 -17.68 11.21
CA GLY A 240 -6.51 -18.68 11.22
C GLY A 240 -5.16 -18.06 10.86
N GLY A 241 -4.20 -18.16 11.78
CA GLY A 241 -2.86 -17.65 11.61
C GLY A 241 -2.03 -18.49 10.64
N GLY A 242 -1.12 -17.85 9.92
CA GLY A 242 -0.14 -18.50 9.06
C GLY A 242 1.27 -18.15 9.50
N THR A 243 2.10 -19.16 9.73
CA THR A 243 3.55 -19.00 9.91
C THR A 243 4.21 -19.20 8.56
N ILE A 244 4.76 -18.13 7.97
CA ILE A 244 5.58 -18.26 6.75
C ILE A 244 7.01 -18.56 7.20
N ALA A 245 7.24 -19.78 7.67
CA ALA A 245 8.56 -20.34 7.89
C ALA A 245 9.02 -21.07 6.61
N GLY A 246 9.25 -20.31 5.55
CA GLY A 246 9.67 -20.87 4.26
C GLY A 246 11.18 -21.13 4.23
N ARG A 247 11.57 -22.41 4.31
CA ARG A 247 12.91 -22.91 3.96
C ARG A 247 13.33 -22.29 2.62
N ASN A 248 14.54 -21.71 2.56
CA ASN A 248 15.17 -20.98 1.44
C ASN A 248 14.73 -19.54 1.12
N ALA A 249 13.44 -19.20 1.11
CA ALA A 249 13.00 -17.91 0.56
C ALA A 249 13.22 -16.69 1.46
N ASN A 250 13.52 -16.89 2.75
CA ASN A 250 13.68 -15.83 3.75
C ASN A 250 15.06 -15.80 4.41
N ARG A 251 16.10 -16.22 3.68
CA ARG A 251 17.49 -16.15 4.13
C ARG A 251 18.39 -15.63 3.03
N GLY A 252 19.57 -15.19 3.42
CA GLY A 252 20.63 -14.82 2.49
C GLY A 252 21.75 -14.04 3.17
N ARG A 253 22.35 -13.08 2.47
CA ARG A 253 23.41 -12.23 3.01
C ARG A 253 22.93 -10.83 3.29
N TRP A 254 23.52 -10.19 4.28
CA TRP A 254 23.33 -8.77 4.51
C TRP A 254 24.65 -8.03 4.44
N THR A 255 24.62 -6.83 3.87
CA THR A 255 25.79 -5.96 3.74
C THR A 255 25.40 -4.54 4.11
N MET A 256 26.38 -3.73 4.48
CA MET A 256 26.14 -2.31 4.75
C MET A 256 25.88 -1.54 3.45
N ALA A 257 24.93 -0.60 3.51
CA ALA A 257 24.65 0.37 2.45
C ALA A 257 24.96 1.77 2.99
N GLY A 258 26.21 2.18 2.85
CA GLY A 258 26.71 3.44 3.40
C GLY A 258 26.64 3.49 4.93
N THR A 259 26.47 4.70 5.48
CA THR A 259 26.45 4.96 6.93
C THR A 259 25.06 4.88 7.56
N GLN A 260 24.00 4.85 6.75
CA GLN A 260 22.62 4.98 7.21
C GLN A 260 21.74 3.77 6.88
N GLY A 261 22.32 2.65 6.46
CA GLY A 261 21.50 1.50 6.10
C GLY A 261 22.26 0.21 5.83
N PHE A 262 21.48 -0.83 5.58
CA PHE A 262 21.98 -2.14 5.13
C PHE A 262 21.07 -2.71 4.05
N VAL A 263 21.60 -3.67 3.30
CA VAL A 263 20.91 -4.37 2.23
C VAL A 263 20.77 -5.83 2.60
N LEU A 264 19.59 -6.40 2.40
CA LEU A 264 19.32 -7.83 2.49
C LEU A 264 19.31 -8.42 1.07
N HIS A 265 20.27 -9.27 0.78
CA HIS A 265 20.41 -10.05 -0.45
C HIS A 265 19.88 -11.45 -0.20
N TYR A 266 18.65 -11.70 -0.62
CA TYR A 266 18.00 -13.00 -0.47
C TYR A 266 18.57 -13.99 -1.47
N ASN A 267 18.61 -15.27 -1.10
CA ASN A 267 19.09 -16.35 -1.99
C ASN A 267 18.28 -16.49 -3.29
N ASN A 268 17.07 -15.94 -3.35
CA ASN A 268 16.24 -15.91 -4.57
C ASN A 268 16.49 -14.67 -5.46
N GLY A 269 17.61 -13.97 -5.26
CA GLY A 269 17.99 -12.77 -6.03
C GLY A 269 17.25 -11.49 -5.64
N LYS A 270 16.32 -11.56 -4.68
CA LYS A 270 15.62 -10.37 -4.18
C LYS A 270 16.57 -9.53 -3.31
N VAL A 271 16.59 -8.23 -3.58
CA VAL A 271 17.39 -7.25 -2.81
C VAL A 271 16.47 -6.28 -2.08
N ILE A 272 16.69 -6.06 -0.78
CA ILE A 272 15.91 -5.10 0.03
C ILE A 272 16.84 -4.16 0.77
N ASN A 273 16.73 -2.86 0.50
CA ASN A 273 17.43 -1.81 1.25
C ASN A 273 16.64 -1.42 2.52
N LYS A 274 17.35 -1.27 3.64
CA LYS A 274 16.87 -0.84 4.94
C LYS A 274 17.66 0.38 5.39
N ARG A 275 17.02 1.55 5.35
CA ARG A 275 17.49 2.74 6.05
C ARG A 275 17.30 2.56 7.55
N VAL A 276 18.34 2.81 8.31
CA VAL A 276 18.35 2.74 9.76
C VAL A 276 18.31 4.15 10.32
N THR A 277 17.47 4.36 11.34
CA THR A 277 17.41 5.62 12.08
C THR A 277 17.30 5.30 13.56
N PHE A 278 18.03 6.04 14.39
CA PHE A 278 17.93 5.97 15.85
C PHE A 278 17.26 7.25 16.36
N GLN A 279 16.20 7.09 17.16
CA GLN A 279 15.50 8.22 17.79
C GLN A 279 15.10 7.83 19.22
N GLY A 280 15.60 8.56 20.22
CA GLY A 280 15.32 8.25 21.64
C GLY A 280 15.70 6.83 22.04
N GLY A 281 16.86 6.33 21.59
CA GLY A 281 17.34 4.97 21.84
C GLY A 281 16.61 3.85 21.06
N LYS A 282 15.54 4.18 20.32
CA LYS A 282 14.75 3.23 19.52
C LYS A 282 15.30 3.11 18.11
N LEU A 283 15.28 1.89 17.57
CA LEU A 283 15.76 1.59 16.21
C LEU A 283 14.58 1.56 15.24
N TYR A 284 14.70 2.29 14.14
CA TYR A 284 13.72 2.32 13.06
C TYR A 284 14.33 1.82 11.77
N LEU A 285 13.62 0.94 11.06
CA LEU A 285 13.94 0.50 9.71
C LEU A 285 12.93 1.10 8.73
N ASN A 286 13.37 1.95 7.82
CA ASN A 286 12.52 2.71 6.90
C ASN A 286 11.35 3.42 7.64
N GLY A 287 11.63 3.98 8.82
CA GLY A 287 10.63 4.67 9.65
C GLY A 287 9.73 3.76 10.50
N VAL A 288 9.91 2.43 10.47
CA VAL A 288 9.15 1.47 11.28
C VAL A 288 9.97 1.04 12.50
N LEU A 289 9.39 1.11 13.70
CA LEU A 289 10.05 0.70 14.95
C LEU A 289 10.36 -0.80 14.98
N TYR A 290 11.60 -1.16 15.31
CA TYR A 290 12.03 -2.53 15.61
C TYR A 290 12.66 -2.59 16.99
N PHE A 291 12.30 -3.64 17.73
CA PHE A 291 12.93 -3.99 19.01
C PHE A 291 14.21 -4.77 18.74
N LYS A 292 15.29 -4.35 19.39
CA LYS A 292 16.56 -5.07 19.40
C LYS A 292 16.47 -6.15 20.49
N ASN A 293 16.39 -7.40 20.07
CA ASN A 293 16.51 -8.54 20.99
C ASN A 293 17.96 -9.05 20.90
N GLY A 294 18.54 -9.44 22.04
CA GLY A 294 19.95 -9.83 22.21
C GLY A 294 20.44 -10.95 21.28
N SER A 295 21.71 -11.35 21.46
CA SER A 295 22.46 -12.26 20.59
C SER A 295 21.62 -13.40 20.01
N ALA A 296 21.55 -13.47 18.69
CA ALA A 296 20.72 -14.45 17.99
C ALA A 296 21.35 -15.85 17.88
N GLY A 297 22.48 -16.10 18.54
CA GLY A 297 23.23 -17.36 18.42
C GLY A 297 23.95 -17.52 17.07
N CYS A 298 24.00 -16.45 16.29
CA CYS A 298 24.81 -16.22 15.10
C CYS A 298 25.20 -14.73 15.09
#